data_AF-A0A5D2PZR0-F1
#
_entry.id   AF-A0A5D2PZR0-F1
#
_cell.length_a   1.000
_cell.length_b   1.000
_cell.length_c   1.000
_cell.angle_alpha   90.00
_cell.angle_beta   90.00
_cell.angle_gamma   90.00
#
_symmetry.space_group_name_H-M   'P 1'
#
loop_
_entity.id
_entity.type
_entity.pdbx_description
1 polymer ?
#
loop_
_entity_poly.entity_id
_entity_poly.type
_entity_poly.pdbx_seq_one_letter_code
_entity_poly.pdbx_strand_id
1 'polypeptide(L)'
;MSKGHIIPILNLARLLLRRGMAATMFTTTGNRPFIAESLADTSVCIIDIPFPQNAPEIPPGVESTNLLPSMSLFFPFCKATKQMQPMVEEKLQVLVQVRQVSFMVSDGFLWWTLESATKFGLPRLVLLA
;
A
#
# COMPACT_ATOMS: atom_id res chain seq x y z
N MET A 1 4.60 5.47 1.75
CA MET A 1 5.99 4.97 1.85
C MET A 1 6.88 5.70 0.85
N SER A 2 8.20 5.59 0.95
CA SER A 2 9.16 6.18 -0.01
C SER A 2 9.26 5.35 -1.29
N LYS A 3 9.84 5.93 -2.33
CA LYS A 3 10.12 5.22 -3.59
C LYS A 3 11.03 4.01 -3.41
N GLY A 4 11.95 4.03 -2.44
CA GLY A 4 12.84 2.90 -2.13
C GLY A 4 12.07 1.63 -1.73
N HIS A 5 10.91 1.80 -1.08
CA HIS A 5 10.03 0.70 -0.69
C HIS A 5 9.02 0.33 -1.80
N ILE A 6 8.52 1.35 -2.52
CA ILE A 6 7.52 1.15 -3.57
C ILE A 6 8.11 0.42 -4.78
N ILE A 7 9.35 0.74 -5.20
CA ILE A 7 9.97 0.15 -6.39
C ILE A 7 10.10 -1.39 -6.32
N PRO A 8 10.58 -1.99 -5.21
CA PRO A 8 10.57 -3.45 -5.06
C PRO A 8 9.19 -4.08 -5.20
N ILE A 9 8.15 -3.45 -4.63
CA ILE A 9 6.75 -3.92 -4.74
C ILE A 9 6.28 -3.85 -6.20
N LEU A 10 6.61 -2.77 -6.93
CA LEU A 10 6.31 -2.64 -8.36
C LEU A 10 6.98 -3.73 -9.20
N ASN A 11 8.25 -4.02 -8.91
CA ASN A 11 9.00 -5.09 -9.59
C ASN A 11 8.39 -6.46 -9.31
N LEU A 12 7.98 -6.72 -8.07
CA LEU A 12 7.27 -7.96 -7.72
C LEU A 12 5.93 -8.06 -8.44
N ALA A 13 5.14 -6.98 -8.49
CA ALA A 13 3.86 -6.97 -9.20
C ALA A 13 4.04 -7.31 -10.69
N ARG A 14 5.05 -6.73 -11.36
CA ARG A 14 5.40 -7.08 -12.74
C ARG A 14 5.79 -8.54 -12.90
N LEU A 15 6.59 -9.08 -11.98
CA LEU A 15 7.00 -10.48 -12.02
C LEU A 15 5.79 -11.41 -11.91
N LEU A 16 4.86 -11.13 -11.00
CA LEU A 16 3.63 -11.91 -10.82
C LEU A 16 2.76 -11.86 -12.07
N LEU A 17 2.57 -10.68 -12.68
CA LEU A 17 1.85 -10.53 -13.94
C LEU A 17 2.47 -11.35 -15.08
N ARG A 18 3.80 -11.32 -15.24
CA ARG A 18 4.51 -12.13 -16.25
C ARG A 18 4.37 -13.64 -16.03
N ARG A 19 4.02 -14.05 -14.81
CA ARG A 19 3.72 -15.46 -14.45
C ARG A 19 2.24 -15.80 -14.57
N GLY A 20 1.42 -14.90 -15.14
CA GLY A 20 0.00 -15.13 -15.38
C GLY A 20 -0.89 -14.85 -14.17
N MET A 21 -0.37 -14.25 -13.11
CA MET A 21 -1.16 -13.86 -11.94
C MET A 21 -1.79 -12.48 -12.15
N ALA A 22 -2.97 -12.24 -11.58
CA ALA A 22 -3.52 -10.89 -11.48
C ALA A 22 -2.92 -10.15 -10.28
N ALA A 23 -2.82 -8.82 -10.38
CA ALA A 23 -2.38 -7.97 -9.28
C ALA A 23 -3.28 -6.74 -9.13
N THR A 24 -3.53 -6.36 -7.89
CA THR A 24 -4.21 -5.13 -7.49
C THR A 24 -3.31 -4.41 -6.49
N MET A 25 -3.11 -3.11 -6.67
CA MET A 25 -2.24 -2.32 -5.82
C MET A 25 -3.01 -1.22 -5.11
N PHE A 26 -2.86 -1.17 -3.79
CA PHE A 26 -3.43 -0.15 -2.94
C PHE A 26 -2.38 0.94 -2.73
N THR A 27 -2.76 2.20 -2.93
CA THR A 27 -1.84 3.33 -2.78
C THR A 27 -2.56 4.57 -2.26
N THR A 28 -1.81 5.53 -1.76
CA THR A 28 -2.33 6.86 -1.46
C THR A 28 -2.37 7.75 -2.71
N THR A 29 -3.19 8.80 -2.68
CA THR A 29 -3.34 9.75 -3.80
C THR A 29 -2.02 10.41 -4.17
N GLY A 30 -1.18 10.78 -3.21
CA GLY A 30 0.13 11.38 -3.42
C GLY A 30 1.15 10.44 -4.05
N ASN A 31 1.05 9.12 -3.82
CA ASN A 31 1.93 8.14 -4.47
C ASN A 31 1.37 7.62 -5.80
N ARG A 32 0.06 7.82 -6.07
CA ARG A 32 -0.64 7.32 -7.26
C ARG A 32 0.04 7.71 -8.58
N PRO A 33 0.47 8.97 -8.84
CA PRO A 33 1.06 9.32 -10.13
C PRO A 33 2.30 8.49 -10.47
N PHE A 34 3.22 8.37 -9.50
CA PHE A 34 4.44 7.57 -9.67
C PHE A 34 4.13 6.09 -9.93
N ILE A 35 3.17 5.54 -9.20
CA ILE A 35 2.72 4.16 -9.31
C ILE A 35 2.04 3.88 -10.66
N ALA A 36 1.16 4.77 -11.10
CA ALA A 36 0.40 4.64 -12.34
C ALA A 36 1.32 4.76 -13.56
N GLU A 37 2.23 5.74 -13.56
CA GLU A 37 3.28 5.84 -14.58
C GLU A 37 4.15 4.58 -14.61
N SER A 38 4.57 4.11 -13.43
CA SER A 38 5.37 2.91 -13.29
C SER A 38 4.64 1.62 -13.63
N LEU A 39 3.34 1.61 -13.94
CA LEU A 39 2.56 0.41 -14.29
C LEU A 39 1.70 0.63 -15.54
N ALA A 40 1.94 1.70 -16.28
CA ALA A 40 1.13 2.08 -17.44
C ALA A 40 1.09 1.02 -18.54
N ASP A 41 2.12 0.16 -18.61
CA ASP A 41 2.25 -0.95 -19.55
C ASP A 41 1.62 -2.27 -19.06
N THR A 42 0.86 -2.23 -17.95
CA THR A 42 0.36 -3.43 -17.28
C THR A 42 -1.15 -3.40 -17.05
N SER A 43 -1.71 -4.56 -16.67
CA SER A 43 -3.13 -4.70 -16.31
C SER A 43 -3.40 -4.56 -14.80
N VAL A 44 -2.46 -4.01 -14.02
CA VAL A 44 -2.65 -3.81 -12.57
C VAL A 44 -3.81 -2.86 -12.31
N CYS A 45 -4.75 -3.28 -11.46
CA CYS A 45 -5.76 -2.39 -10.92
C CYS A 45 -5.17 -1.56 -9.77
N ILE A 46 -5.28 -0.23 -9.82
CA ILE A 46 -4.78 0.67 -8.77
C ILE A 46 -5.95 1.25 -7.99
N ILE A 47 -6.01 0.95 -6.69
CA ILE A 47 -7.03 1.44 -5.76
C ILE A 47 -6.44 2.54 -4.88
N ASP A 48 -7.08 3.70 -4.89
CA ASP A 48 -6.69 4.83 -4.05
C ASP A 48 -7.28 4.72 -2.64
N ILE A 49 -6.43 4.98 -1.66
CA ILE A 49 -6.76 5.07 -0.24
C ILE A 49 -6.33 6.46 0.24
N PRO A 50 -7.26 7.35 0.59
CA PRO A 50 -6.94 8.66 1.12
C PRO A 50 -5.98 8.57 2.30
N PHE A 51 -4.93 9.39 2.29
CA PHE A 51 -4.07 9.50 3.45
C PHE A 51 -4.82 10.20 4.59
N PRO A 52 -4.61 9.80 5.86
CA PRO A 52 -5.34 10.38 6.98
C PRO A 52 -5.06 11.87 7.15
N GLN A 53 -6.13 12.67 7.23
CA GLN A 53 -6.03 14.12 7.48
C GLN A 53 -5.82 14.43 8.97
N ASN A 54 -6.20 13.51 9.86
CA ASN A 54 -6.08 13.66 11.32
C ASN A 54 -4.74 13.09 11.84
N ALA A 55 -3.63 13.58 11.27
CA ALA A 55 -2.28 13.22 11.68
C ALA A 55 -1.52 14.51 12.08
N PRO A 56 -1.71 15.02 13.31
CA PRO A 56 -1.19 16.35 13.71
C PRO A 56 0.34 16.45 13.69
N GLU A 57 1.03 15.32 13.78
CA GLU A 57 2.50 15.24 13.70
C GLU A 57 3.04 15.25 12.26
N ILE A 58 2.17 15.05 11.26
CA ILE A 58 2.54 14.96 9.84
C ILE A 58 2.11 16.23 9.12
N PRO A 59 3.02 16.90 8.37
CA PRO A 59 2.64 18.10 7.62
C PRO A 59 1.53 17.81 6.60
N PRO A 60 0.59 18.76 6.37
CA PRO A 60 -0.47 18.60 5.38
C PRO A 60 0.08 18.26 3.98
N GLY A 61 -0.54 17.29 3.31
CA GLY A 61 -0.16 16.84 1.97
C GLY A 61 1.06 15.90 1.90
N VAL A 62 1.70 15.60 3.03
CA VAL A 62 2.84 14.65 3.06
C VAL A 62 2.33 13.21 3.15
N GLU A 63 2.33 12.53 2.00
CA GLU A 63 1.92 11.11 1.89
C GLU A 63 3.09 10.15 1.55
N SER A 64 4.31 10.68 1.50
CA SER A 64 5.52 9.90 1.24
C SER A 64 6.60 10.23 2.27
N THR A 65 7.32 9.22 2.72
CA THR A 65 8.43 9.42 3.67
C THR A 65 9.59 10.21 3.05
N ASN A 66 9.66 10.29 1.70
CA ASN A 66 10.59 11.17 0.99
C ASN A 66 10.32 12.67 1.19
N LEU A 67 9.08 13.02 1.57
CA LEU A 67 8.65 14.40 1.78
C LEU A 67 8.58 14.76 3.27
N LEU A 68 9.03 13.86 4.16
CA LEU A 68 9.11 14.17 5.57
C LEU A 68 10.23 15.20 5.82
N PRO A 69 9.98 16.23 6.64
CA PRO A 69 11.01 17.21 6.99
C PRO A 69 12.11 16.61 7.90
N SER A 70 11.84 15.48 8.55
CA SER A 70 12.80 14.76 9.40
C SER A 70 12.40 13.29 9.56
N MET A 71 13.39 12.40 9.63
CA MET A 71 13.18 10.98 9.94
C MET A 71 12.67 10.73 11.36
N SER A 72 12.73 11.71 12.26
CA SER A 72 12.06 11.62 13.57
C SER A 72 10.54 11.48 13.44
N LEU A 73 9.94 11.93 12.31
CA LEU A 73 8.52 11.80 12.02
C LEU A 73 8.16 10.46 11.36
N PHE A 74 9.11 9.57 11.12
CA PHE A 74 8.86 8.29 10.47
C PHE A 74 7.89 7.41 11.28
N PHE A 75 8.12 7.28 12.59
CA PHE A 75 7.22 6.50 13.44
C PHE A 75 5.81 7.12 13.52
N PRO A 76 5.65 8.44 13.76
CA PRO A 76 4.36 9.12 13.61
C PRO A 76 3.69 8.89 12.25
N PHE A 77 4.46 8.87 11.17
CA PHE A 77 3.95 8.62 9.82
C PHE A 77 3.38 7.21 9.69
N CYS A 78 4.12 6.19 10.11
CA CYS A 78 3.64 4.81 10.10
C CYS A 78 2.43 4.62 11.02
N LYS A 79 2.42 5.27 12.20
CA LYS A 79 1.25 5.28 13.10
C LYS A 79 0.04 5.93 12.45
N ALA A 80 0.22 7.03 11.71
CA ALA A 80 -0.85 7.67 10.96
C ALA A 80 -1.44 6.70 9.92
N THR A 81 -0.60 5.97 9.17
CA THR A 81 -1.08 5.01 8.15
C THR A 81 -2.02 3.94 8.72
N LYS A 82 -1.94 3.60 10.02
CA LYS A 82 -2.89 2.66 10.65
C LYS A 82 -4.33 3.15 10.56
N GLN A 83 -4.58 4.46 10.54
CA GLN A 83 -5.92 5.01 10.38
C GLN A 83 -6.53 4.71 9.00
N MET A 84 -5.73 4.28 8.01
CA MET A 84 -6.20 3.84 6.69
C MET A 84 -6.82 2.44 6.73
N GLN A 85 -6.57 1.66 7.79
CA GLN A 85 -6.97 0.26 7.90
C GLN A 85 -8.46 0.01 7.60
N PRO A 86 -9.43 0.77 8.16
CA PRO A 86 -10.85 0.51 7.88
C PRO A 86 -11.21 0.61 6.40
N MET A 87 -10.64 1.59 5.68
CA MET A 87 -10.92 1.77 4.26
C MET A 87 -10.21 0.73 3.40
N VAL A 88 -8.99 0.32 3.77
CA VAL A 88 -8.33 -0.81 3.11
C VAL A 88 -9.16 -2.08 3.26
N GLU A 89 -9.70 -2.34 4.45
CA GLU A 89 -10.55 -3.50 4.70
C GLU A 89 -11.88 -3.42 3.93
N GLU A 90 -12.51 -2.25 3.84
CA GLU A 90 -13.71 -2.05 3.01
C GLU A 90 -13.45 -2.39 1.54
N LYS A 91 -12.38 -1.83 0.95
CA LYS A 91 -12.02 -2.08 -0.45
C LYS A 91 -11.57 -3.52 -0.67
N LEU A 92 -10.86 -4.11 0.29
CA LEU A 92 -10.47 -5.51 0.24
C LEU A 92 -11.68 -6.44 0.34
N GLN A 93 -12.68 -6.12 1.17
CA GLN A 93 -13.92 -6.89 1.28
C GLN A 93 -14.66 -6.97 -0.06
N VAL A 94 -14.73 -5.85 -0.79
CA VAL A 94 -15.30 -5.82 -2.14
C VAL A 94 -14.45 -6.67 -3.09
N LEU A 95 -13.11 -6.53 -3.03
CA LEU A 95 -12.18 -7.26 -3.90
C LEU A 95 -12.30 -8.78 -3.74
N VAL A 96 -12.33 -9.29 -2.50
CA VAL A 96 -12.41 -10.74 -2.23
C VAL A 96 -13.75 -11.35 -2.61
N GLN A 97 -14.82 -10.53 -2.72
CA GLN A 97 -16.12 -10.98 -3.20
C GLN A 97 -16.17 -11.16 -4.72
N VAL A 98 -15.42 -10.35 -5.46
CA VAL A 98 -15.43 -10.38 -6.94
C VAL A 98 -14.30 -11.21 -7.53
N ARG A 99 -13.22 -11.45 -6.78
CA ARG A 99 -12.04 -12.19 -7.22
C ARG A 99 -11.43 -12.98 -6.08
N GLN A 100 -10.91 -14.17 -6.38
CA GLN A 100 -10.12 -14.92 -5.42
C GLN A 100 -8.77 -14.21 -5.18
N VAL A 101 -8.48 -13.87 -3.93
CA VAL A 101 -7.20 -13.28 -3.50
C VAL A 101 -6.38 -14.37 -2.82
N SER A 102 -5.19 -14.67 -3.34
CA SER A 102 -4.34 -15.75 -2.82
C SER A 102 -3.42 -15.31 -1.68
N PHE A 103 -2.97 -14.05 -1.68
CA PHE A 103 -2.10 -13.47 -0.64
C PHE A 103 -2.12 -11.94 -0.70
N MET A 104 -1.65 -11.32 0.37
CA MET A 104 -1.38 -9.88 0.46
C MET A 104 0.13 -9.65 0.54
N VAL A 105 0.66 -8.70 -0.23
CA VAL A 105 2.02 -8.18 -0.05
C VAL A 105 1.93 -6.79 0.54
N SER A 106 2.75 -6.51 1.56
CA SER A 106 2.77 -5.20 2.20
C SER A 106 4.18 -4.85 2.66
N ASP A 107 4.38 -3.54 2.80
CA ASP A 107 5.59 -3.01 3.42
C ASP A 107 5.65 -3.39 4.91
N GLY A 108 6.84 -3.72 5.41
CA GLY A 108 7.04 -4.10 6.81
C GLY A 108 6.65 -3.03 7.82
N PHE A 109 6.75 -1.75 7.44
CA PHE A 109 6.37 -0.62 8.30
C PHE A 109 4.86 -0.34 8.31
N LEU A 110 4.07 -1.04 7.48
CA LEU A 110 2.61 -1.06 7.56
C LEU A 110 2.15 -2.27 8.38
N TRP A 111 2.66 -2.41 9.61
CA TRP A 111 2.44 -3.59 10.46
C TRP A 111 0.97 -3.97 10.66
N TRP A 112 0.09 -2.96 10.68
CA TRP A 112 -1.37 -3.12 10.83
C TRP A 112 -2.00 -3.95 9.72
N THR A 113 -1.37 -4.07 8.55
CA THR A 113 -1.86 -4.91 7.44
C THR A 113 -1.88 -6.41 7.79
N LEU A 114 -1.14 -6.85 8.83
CA LEU A 114 -1.24 -8.20 9.35
C LEU A 114 -2.61 -8.52 9.93
N GLU A 115 -3.19 -7.58 10.69
CA GLU A 115 -4.54 -7.74 11.25
C GLU A 115 -5.57 -7.86 10.13
N SER A 116 -5.49 -6.99 9.11
CA SER A 116 -6.37 -7.06 7.94
C SER A 116 -6.19 -8.36 7.17
N ALA A 117 -4.96 -8.77 6.84
CA ALA A 117 -4.73 -10.03 6.13
C ALA A 117 -5.31 -11.23 6.90
N THR A 118 -5.12 -11.27 8.22
CA THR A 118 -5.67 -12.32 9.10
C THR A 118 -7.20 -12.33 9.07
N LYS A 119 -7.83 -11.15 9.16
CA LYS A 119 -9.29 -11.00 9.11
C LYS A 119 -9.91 -11.58 7.83
N PHE A 120 -9.22 -11.48 6.71
CA PHE A 120 -9.66 -12.02 5.42
C PHE A 120 -9.10 -13.42 5.11
N GLY A 121 -8.38 -14.05 6.04
CA GLY A 121 -7.79 -15.38 5.84
C GLY A 121 -6.67 -15.42 4.80
N LEU A 122 -6.00 -14.30 4.56
CA LEU A 122 -4.95 -14.15 3.55
C LEU A 122 -3.55 -14.32 4.16
N PRO A 123 -2.67 -15.12 3.55
CA PRO A 123 -1.24 -15.07 3.84
C PRO A 123 -0.70 -13.65 3.60
N ARG A 124 0.03 -13.08 4.56
CA ARG A 124 0.74 -11.81 4.39
C ARG A 124 2.22 -12.05 4.11
N LEU A 125 2.67 -11.60 2.96
CA LEU A 125 4.09 -11.51 2.61
C LEU A 125 4.58 -10.09 2.91
N VAL A 126 5.74 -10.00 3.56
CA VAL A 126 6.34 -8.73 3.97
C VAL A 126 7.56 -8.45 3.11
N LEU A 127 7.63 -7.23 2.58
CA LEU A 127 8.86 -6.70 2.00
C LEU A 127 9.50 -5.73 2.99
N LEU A 128 10.75 -6.04 3.36
CA LEU A 128 11.64 -5.17 4.11
C LEU A 128 12.63 -4.61 3.09
N ALA A 129 12.39 -3.38 2.65
CA ALA A 129 13.25 -2.64 1.74
C ALA A 129 13.91 -1.47 2.48
#